data_AF-A0A744W390-F1
#
_entry.id   AF-A0A744W390-F1
#
_cell.length_a   1.000
_cell.length_b   1.000
_cell.length_c   1.000
_cell.angle_alpha   90.00
_cell.angle_beta   90.00
_cell.angle_gamma   90.00
#
_symmetry.space_group_name_H-M   'P 1'
#
loop_
_entity.id
_entity.type
_entity.pdbx_description
1 polymer ?
#
loop_
_entity_poly.entity_id
_entity_poly.type
_entity_poly.pdbx_seq_one_letter_code
_entity_poly.pdbx_strand_id
1 'polypeptide(L)'
;MPDKCNVLKNIKIFLLAFCLTVPAILLSRLISPRATIDSSYIFLAWLPLCVMFSVLFLFGRRGVAPMVGGMMLTNEWNFHLPLPQAMVLLFCQTFPVLLVCAIVRWQLGARWRYGIPNQGIWLRVFWLGLMTPFGIKISMHLAGHYLAFPVTISTFFGTGTAIFSIVDLLSLISAALIFTLFFYYPLRMIVSPHYIRIFWRRDVAPYLAKEKRLFTLLWFATLATLLAVLCTPFET
;
A
#
# COMPACT_ATOMS: atom_id res chain seq x y z
N MET A 1 -1.41 33.77 -21.35
CA MET A 1 -2.45 32.71 -21.47
C MET A 1 -1.97 31.25 -21.28
N PRO A 2 -0.67 30.85 -21.36
CA PRO A 2 -0.28 29.44 -21.17
C PRO A 2 -0.40 28.95 -19.72
N ASP A 3 -0.35 29.84 -18.72
CA ASP A 3 -0.36 29.47 -17.31
C ASP A 3 -1.70 28.91 -16.83
N LYS A 4 -2.83 29.46 -17.31
CA LYS A 4 -4.17 28.98 -16.94
C LYS A 4 -4.42 27.54 -17.41
N CYS A 5 -3.92 27.17 -18.58
CA CYS A 5 -4.05 25.81 -19.12
C CYS A 5 -3.22 24.79 -18.31
N ASN A 6 -2.02 25.19 -17.88
CA ASN A 6 -1.16 24.36 -17.03
C ASN A 6 -1.74 24.13 -15.62
N VAL A 7 -2.35 25.17 -15.03
CA VAL A 7 -3.04 25.06 -13.73
C VAL A 7 -4.23 24.10 -13.84
N LEU A 8 -5.06 24.25 -14.87
CA LEU A 8 -6.24 23.39 -15.05
C LEU A 8 -5.85 21.91 -15.26
N LYS A 9 -4.76 21.66 -15.99
CA LYS A 9 -4.20 20.30 -16.17
C LYS A 9 -3.68 19.71 -14.87
N ASN A 10 -3.01 20.51 -14.03
CA ASN A 10 -2.53 20.06 -12.72
C ASN A 10 -3.69 19.77 -11.77
N ILE A 11 -4.75 20.58 -11.77
CA ILE A 11 -5.96 20.35 -10.96
C ILE A 11 -6.64 19.05 -11.39
N LYS A 12 -6.81 18.80 -12.70
CA LYS A 12 -7.39 17.54 -13.18
C LYS A 12 -6.59 16.31 -12.73
N ILE A 13 -5.26 16.37 -12.80
CA ILE A 13 -4.38 15.27 -12.34
C ILE A 13 -4.51 15.07 -10.82
N PHE A 14 -4.55 16.17 -10.06
CA PHE A 14 -4.74 16.13 -8.62
C PHE A 14 -6.08 15.49 -8.23
N LEU A 15 -7.17 15.94 -8.86
CA LEU A 15 -8.52 15.45 -8.58
C LEU A 15 -8.67 13.98 -8.97
N LEU A 16 -8.10 13.57 -10.11
CA LEU A 16 -8.06 12.17 -10.51
C LEU A 16 -7.26 11.31 -9.52
N ALA A 17 -6.08 11.78 -9.09
CA ALA A 17 -5.30 11.08 -8.08
C ALA A 17 -6.04 10.97 -6.74
N PHE A 18 -6.76 12.03 -6.32
CA PHE A 18 -7.54 12.05 -5.09
C PHE A 18 -8.75 11.10 -5.13
N CYS A 19 -9.52 11.15 -6.22
CA CYS A 19 -10.64 10.23 -6.46
C CYS A 19 -10.19 8.77 -6.57
N LEU A 20 -8.94 8.52 -6.92
CA LEU A 20 -8.37 7.17 -6.95
C LEU A 20 -7.85 6.75 -5.56
N THR A 21 -7.18 7.64 -4.83
CA THR A 21 -6.56 7.34 -3.53
C THR A 21 -7.58 7.00 -2.45
N VAL A 22 -8.64 7.80 -2.31
CA VAL A 22 -9.64 7.63 -1.24
C VAL A 22 -10.30 6.25 -1.27
N PRO A 23 -10.94 5.82 -2.39
CA PRO A 23 -11.55 4.49 -2.45
C PRO A 23 -10.50 3.38 -2.39
N ALA A 24 -9.31 3.56 -2.96
CA ALA A 24 -8.25 2.54 -2.88
C ALA A 24 -7.79 2.30 -1.44
N ILE A 25 -7.62 3.36 -0.64
CA ILE A 25 -7.27 3.24 0.78
C ILE A 25 -8.41 2.57 1.56
N LEU A 26 -9.67 2.97 1.30
CA LEU A 26 -10.82 2.38 1.99
C LEU A 26 -10.99 0.88 1.66
N LEU A 27 -10.91 0.52 0.39
CA LEU A 27 -10.94 -0.88 -0.06
C LEU A 27 -9.77 -1.68 0.52
N SER A 28 -8.58 -1.10 0.57
CA SER A 28 -7.41 -1.77 1.16
C SER A 28 -7.62 -2.08 2.64
N ARG A 29 -8.32 -1.21 3.38
CA ARG A 29 -8.64 -1.45 4.79
C ARG A 29 -9.74 -2.50 4.99
N LEU A 30 -10.67 -2.61 4.04
CA LEU A 30 -11.72 -3.65 4.06
C LEU A 30 -11.16 -5.03 3.75
N ILE A 31 -10.24 -5.11 2.79
CA ILE A 31 -9.62 -6.38 2.34
C ILE A 31 -8.48 -6.81 3.28
N SER A 32 -7.96 -5.90 4.10
CA SER A 32 -6.84 -6.16 5.01
C SER A 32 -7.19 -7.30 5.98
N PRO A 33 -6.48 -8.45 5.90
CA PRO A 33 -6.76 -9.61 6.73
C PRO A 33 -6.47 -9.27 8.20
N ARG A 34 -7.38 -9.68 9.08
CA ARG A 34 -7.29 -9.45 10.53
C ARG A 34 -7.14 -10.78 11.24
N ALA A 35 -6.17 -10.89 12.14
CA ALA A 35 -6.07 -11.97 13.10
C ALA A 35 -6.49 -11.47 14.48
N THR A 36 -7.24 -12.29 15.20
CA THR A 36 -7.50 -12.09 16.63
C THR A 36 -6.53 -12.97 17.40
N ILE A 37 -5.61 -12.35 18.15
CA ILE A 37 -4.72 -13.04 19.07
C ILE A 37 -4.98 -12.43 20.45
N ASP A 38 -5.30 -13.25 21.45
CA ASP A 38 -5.55 -12.85 22.84
C ASP A 38 -6.51 -11.65 22.99
N SER A 39 -7.69 -11.74 22.38
CA SER A 39 -8.75 -10.70 22.40
C SER A 39 -8.39 -9.34 21.77
N SER A 40 -7.21 -9.20 21.16
CA SER A 40 -6.76 -8.01 20.45
C SER A 40 -6.78 -8.21 18.93
N TYR A 41 -7.30 -7.24 18.19
CA TYR A 41 -7.33 -7.26 16.72
C TYR A 41 -5.97 -6.80 16.15
N ILE A 42 -5.34 -7.65 15.34
CA ILE A 42 -4.07 -7.36 14.67
C ILE A 42 -4.28 -7.48 13.16
N PHE A 43 -3.76 -6.53 12.40
CA PHE A 43 -3.77 -6.63 10.94
C PHE A 43 -2.60 -7.52 10.48
N LEU A 44 -2.91 -8.63 9.81
CA LEU A 44 -1.94 -9.54 9.20
C LEU A 44 -1.20 -8.93 8.01
N ALA A 45 -1.76 -7.88 7.40
CA ALA A 45 -1.10 -7.07 6.39
C ALA A 45 -1.73 -5.66 6.35
N TRP A 46 -0.96 -4.62 6.67
CA TRP A 46 -1.45 -3.25 6.58
C TRP A 46 -1.39 -2.73 5.13
N LEU A 47 -2.43 -3.09 4.35
CA LEU A 47 -2.56 -2.79 2.92
C LEU A 47 -2.59 -1.29 2.53
N PRO A 48 -3.00 -0.33 3.38
CA PRO A 48 -2.94 1.10 3.03
C PRO A 48 -1.55 1.59 2.61
N LEU A 49 -0.48 1.03 3.21
CA LEU A 49 0.91 1.32 2.84
C LEU A 49 1.20 1.04 1.37
N CYS A 50 0.70 -0.08 0.88
CA CYS A 50 0.87 -0.54 -0.50
C CYS A 50 0.20 0.43 -1.48
N VAL A 51 -0.98 0.94 -1.10
CA VAL A 51 -1.72 1.95 -1.88
C VAL A 51 -0.94 3.26 -1.92
N MET A 52 -0.37 3.70 -0.80
CA MET A 52 0.47 4.90 -0.74
C MET A 52 1.65 4.81 -1.72
N PHE A 53 2.40 3.70 -1.70
CA PHE A 53 3.48 3.49 -2.66
C PHE A 53 2.99 3.42 -4.11
N SER A 54 1.88 2.73 -4.36
CA SER A 54 1.31 2.60 -5.71
C SER A 54 0.94 3.95 -6.31
N VAL A 55 0.30 4.81 -5.52
CA VAL A 55 -0.07 6.18 -5.92
C VAL A 55 1.17 7.03 -6.16
N LEU A 56 2.18 6.94 -5.29
CA LEU A 56 3.45 7.66 -5.46
C LEU A 56 4.20 7.21 -6.72
N PHE A 57 4.17 5.92 -7.07
CA PHE A 57 4.73 5.44 -8.33
C PHE A 57 3.95 5.94 -9.55
N LEU A 58 2.62 5.98 -9.46
CA LEU A 58 1.74 6.35 -10.57
C LEU A 58 1.74 7.85 -10.87
N PHE A 59 1.76 8.70 -9.84
CA PHE A 59 1.66 10.17 -10.00
C PHE A 59 2.95 10.92 -9.61
N GLY A 60 3.91 10.27 -8.95
CA GLY A 60 5.15 10.89 -8.50
C GLY A 60 4.90 12.03 -7.52
N ARG A 61 5.61 13.16 -7.68
CA ARG A 61 5.48 14.35 -6.82
C ARG A 61 4.06 14.90 -6.76
N ARG A 62 3.29 14.77 -7.85
CA ARG A 62 1.90 15.26 -7.91
C ARG A 62 0.93 14.38 -7.12
N GLY A 63 1.34 13.16 -6.78
CA GLY A 63 0.57 12.22 -5.96
C GLY A 63 0.70 12.44 -4.45
N VAL A 64 1.67 13.25 -4.00
CA VAL A 64 1.93 13.45 -2.56
C VAL A 64 0.74 14.12 -1.85
N ALA A 65 0.30 15.28 -2.36
CA ALA A 65 -0.82 16.01 -1.77
C ALA A 65 -2.14 15.21 -1.77
N PRO A 66 -2.58 14.54 -2.86
CA PRO A 66 -3.80 13.75 -2.84
C PRO A 66 -3.67 12.49 -1.95
N MET A 67 -2.48 11.88 -1.86
CA MET A 67 -2.21 10.76 -0.96
C MET A 67 -2.37 11.18 0.50
N VAL A 68 -1.74 12.29 0.90
CA VAL A 68 -1.86 12.86 2.25
C VAL A 68 -3.30 13.23 2.58
N GLY A 69 -3.99 13.94 1.67
CA GLY A 69 -5.40 14.29 1.85
C GLY A 69 -6.32 13.08 1.95
N GLY A 70 -6.09 12.05 1.13
CA GLY A 70 -6.86 10.81 1.18
C GLY A 70 -6.65 10.04 2.47
N MET A 71 -5.43 10.04 3.00
CA MET A 71 -5.11 9.42 4.30
C MET A 71 -5.76 10.18 5.46
N MET A 72 -5.74 11.51 5.41
CA MET A 72 -6.41 12.36 6.41
C MET A 72 -7.90 12.06 6.47
N LEU A 73 -8.58 12.08 5.32
CA LEU A 73 -10.02 11.81 5.23
C LEU A 73 -10.35 10.39 5.73
N THR A 74 -9.53 9.41 5.37
CA THR A 74 -9.77 8.02 5.78
C THR A 74 -9.48 7.80 7.26
N ASN A 75 -8.53 8.54 7.85
CA ASN A 75 -8.25 8.44 9.28
C ASN A 75 -9.37 9.08 10.12
N GLU A 76 -9.88 10.25 9.71
CA GLU A 76 -11.03 10.90 10.35
C GLU A 76 -12.26 9.99 10.34
N TRP A 77 -12.60 9.39 9.19
CA TRP A 77 -13.75 8.50 9.05
C TRP A 77 -13.70 7.27 9.96
N ASN A 78 -12.50 6.77 10.28
CA ASN A 78 -12.35 5.49 10.99
C ASN A 78 -12.12 5.65 12.49
N PHE A 79 -11.29 6.63 12.88
CA PHE A 79 -10.82 6.71 14.27
C PHE A 79 -11.42 7.87 15.06
N HIS A 80 -11.99 8.89 14.39
CA HIS A 80 -12.59 10.07 15.04
C HIS A 80 -11.73 10.63 16.19
N LEU A 81 -10.41 10.71 15.96
CA LEU A 81 -9.43 11.17 16.95
C LEU A 81 -9.45 12.69 17.08
N PRO A 82 -9.06 13.25 18.22
CA PRO A 82 -8.84 14.69 18.32
C PRO A 82 -7.75 15.12 17.34
N LEU A 83 -7.96 16.26 16.68
CA LEU A 83 -7.08 16.83 15.64
C LEU A 83 -5.56 16.70 15.91
N PRO A 84 -5.01 17.02 17.10
CA PRO A 84 -3.57 16.88 17.33
C PRO A 84 -3.09 15.43 17.23
N GLN A 85 -3.87 14.47 17.73
CA GLN A 85 -3.52 13.05 17.66
C GLN A 85 -3.65 12.51 16.22
N ALA A 86 -4.68 12.93 15.50
CA ALA A 86 -4.88 12.56 14.10
C ALA A 86 -3.73 13.06 13.20
N MET A 87 -3.27 14.29 13.42
CA MET A 87 -2.14 14.88 12.69
C MET A 87 -0.82 14.16 12.96
N VAL A 88 -0.55 13.80 14.22
CA VAL A 88 0.66 13.03 14.57
C VAL A 88 0.62 11.63 13.95
N LEU A 89 -0.52 10.95 14.02
CA LEU A 89 -0.69 9.63 13.39
C LEU A 89 -0.49 9.70 11.87
N LEU A 90 -1.05 10.71 11.22
CA LEU A 90 -0.84 10.96 9.79
C LEU A 90 0.63 11.25 9.48
N PHE A 91 1.31 12.03 10.33
CA PHE A 91 2.73 12.31 10.17
C PHE A 91 3.57 11.03 10.28
N CYS A 92 3.36 10.21 11.32
CA CYS A 92 4.06 8.93 11.51
C CYS A 92 3.91 7.98 10.30
N GLN A 93 2.75 7.99 9.64
CA GLN A 93 2.51 7.11 8.50
C GLN A 93 3.10 7.67 7.19
N THR A 94 2.93 8.97 6.94
CA THR A 94 3.28 9.58 5.66
C THR A 94 4.74 10.03 5.58
N PHE A 95 5.32 10.50 6.68
CA PHE A 95 6.67 11.05 6.70
C PHE A 95 7.74 10.01 6.33
N PRO A 96 7.79 8.81 6.94
CA PRO A 96 8.78 7.80 6.56
C PRO A 96 8.65 7.37 5.10
N VAL A 97 7.42 7.23 4.60
CA VAL A 97 7.15 6.85 3.20
C VAL A 97 7.69 7.90 2.22
N LEU A 98 7.45 9.18 2.49
CA LEU A 98 7.94 10.27 1.65
C LEU A 98 9.46 10.43 1.73
N LEU A 99 10.03 10.31 2.92
CA LEU A 99 11.48 10.39 3.16
C LEU A 99 12.20 9.28 2.38
N VAL A 100 11.73 8.04 2.51
CA VAL A 100 12.32 6.91 1.79
C VAL A 100 12.16 7.07 0.28
N CYS A 101 11.00 7.49 -0.20
CA CYS A 101 10.79 7.78 -1.63
C CYS A 101 11.70 8.91 -2.14
N ALA A 102 12.01 9.91 -1.31
CA ALA A 102 12.96 10.97 -1.64
C ALA A 102 14.40 10.44 -1.72
N ILE A 103 14.82 9.59 -0.77
CA ILE A 103 16.15 8.93 -0.79
C ILE A 103 16.29 8.04 -2.03
N VAL A 104 15.30 7.19 -2.31
CA VAL A 104 15.30 6.32 -3.49
C VAL A 104 15.36 7.13 -4.79
N ARG A 105 14.64 8.25 -4.84
CA ARG A 105 14.70 9.17 -5.98
C ARG A 105 16.07 9.85 -6.12
N TRP A 106 16.73 10.18 -5.02
CA TRP A 106 18.10 10.70 -5.05
C TRP A 106 19.03 9.62 -5.62
N GLN A 107 18.98 8.40 -5.10
CA GLN A 107 19.90 7.33 -5.48
C GLN A 107 19.69 6.80 -6.92
N LEU A 108 18.44 6.66 -7.38
CA LEU A 108 18.12 6.17 -8.74
C LEU A 108 17.98 7.29 -9.78
N GLY A 109 18.02 8.55 -9.36
CA GLY A 109 17.89 9.72 -10.22
C GLY A 109 16.49 9.97 -10.81
N ALA A 110 16.41 10.82 -11.84
CA ALA A 110 15.15 11.31 -12.41
C ALA A 110 14.24 10.19 -12.98
N ARG A 111 14.82 9.04 -13.35
CA ARG A 111 14.10 7.88 -13.93
C ARG A 111 13.71 6.82 -12.89
N TRP A 112 13.73 7.13 -11.59
CA TRP A 112 13.35 6.17 -10.52
C TRP A 112 11.96 5.51 -10.67
N ARG A 113 11.08 6.05 -11.53
CA ARG A 113 9.74 5.50 -11.82
C ARG A 113 9.71 4.56 -13.04
N TYR A 114 10.76 4.53 -13.83
CA TYR A 114 10.86 3.73 -15.04
C TYR A 114 11.33 2.31 -14.71
N GLY A 115 10.78 1.31 -15.40
CA GLY A 115 11.24 -0.08 -15.29
C GLY A 115 10.94 -0.77 -13.96
N ILE A 116 9.75 -0.57 -13.38
CA ILE A 116 9.26 -1.42 -12.27
C ILE A 116 8.89 -2.79 -12.87
N PRO A 117 9.52 -3.93 -12.50
CA PRO A 117 10.51 -4.13 -11.44
C PRO A 117 11.98 -4.14 -11.89
N ASN A 118 12.29 -4.27 -13.17
CA ASN A 118 13.60 -4.69 -13.70
C ASN A 118 14.85 -3.86 -13.30
N GLN A 119 14.73 -2.58 -12.91
CA GLN A 119 15.90 -1.74 -12.57
C GLN A 119 15.98 -1.38 -11.08
N GLY A 120 17.12 -1.72 -10.45
CA GLY A 120 17.44 -1.36 -9.06
C GLY A 120 16.57 -2.07 -8.03
N ILE A 121 16.20 -3.34 -8.28
CA ILE A 121 15.30 -4.14 -7.45
C ILE A 121 15.75 -4.13 -5.99
N TRP A 122 17.02 -4.46 -5.73
CA TRP A 122 17.57 -4.53 -4.38
C TRP A 122 17.42 -3.23 -3.60
N LEU A 123 17.70 -2.09 -4.24
CA LEU A 123 17.62 -0.79 -3.60
C LEU A 123 16.16 -0.44 -3.25
N ARG A 124 15.22 -0.75 -4.15
CA ARG A 124 13.79 -0.56 -3.91
C ARG A 124 13.27 -1.47 -2.81
N VAL A 125 13.64 -2.75 -2.83
CA VAL A 125 13.27 -3.75 -1.81
C VAL A 125 13.78 -3.33 -0.44
N PHE A 126 15.04 -2.93 -0.36
CA PHE A 126 15.65 -2.48 0.90
C PHE A 126 14.99 -1.21 1.43
N TRP A 127 14.89 -0.15 0.63
CA TRP A 127 14.36 1.11 1.12
C TRP A 127 12.84 1.07 1.34
N LEU A 128 12.09 0.66 0.32
CA LEU A 128 10.62 0.70 0.36
C LEU A 128 10.05 -0.48 1.16
N GLY A 129 10.67 -1.64 1.08
CA GLY A 129 10.20 -2.85 1.77
C GLY A 129 10.68 -2.97 3.20
N LEU A 130 11.90 -2.55 3.52
CA LEU A 130 12.49 -2.70 4.86
C LEU A 130 12.51 -1.37 5.62
N MET A 131 13.18 -0.34 5.09
CA MET A 131 13.39 0.91 5.83
C MET A 131 12.11 1.67 6.12
N THR A 132 11.12 1.61 5.22
CA THR A 132 9.84 2.28 5.40
C THR A 132 9.03 1.73 6.58
N PRO A 133 8.77 0.41 6.69
CA PRO A 133 8.02 -0.10 7.84
C PRO A 133 8.77 0.03 9.16
N PHE A 134 10.11 -0.07 9.17
CA PHE A 134 10.91 0.29 10.34
C PHE A 134 10.72 1.76 10.73
N GLY A 135 10.80 2.69 9.77
CA GLY A 135 10.60 4.11 10.03
C GLY A 135 9.20 4.44 10.57
N ILE A 136 8.16 3.80 10.03
CA ILE A 136 6.78 3.93 10.53
C ILE A 136 6.70 3.45 11.98
N LYS A 137 7.23 2.26 12.29
CA LYS A 137 7.20 1.72 13.66
C LYS A 137 7.99 2.55 14.66
N ILE A 138 9.20 3.00 14.31
CA ILE A 138 10.00 3.88 15.17
C ILE A 138 9.24 5.18 15.43
N SER A 139 8.64 5.78 14.39
CA SER A 139 7.87 7.02 14.54
C SER A 139 6.62 6.85 15.39
N MET A 140 5.93 5.71 15.28
CA MET A 140 4.77 5.39 16.12
C MET A 140 5.20 5.15 17.57
N HIS A 141 6.24 4.35 17.81
CA HIS A 141 6.72 4.12 19.17
C HIS A 141 7.18 5.42 19.86
N LEU A 142 7.82 6.32 19.11
CA LEU A 142 8.21 7.62 19.62
C LEU A 142 6.97 8.48 19.95
N ALA A 143 5.98 8.53 19.06
CA ALA A 143 4.74 9.28 19.28
C ALA A 143 3.93 8.75 20.48
N GLY A 144 3.94 7.43 20.71
CA GLY A 144 3.30 6.80 21.87
C GLY A 144 3.90 7.19 23.22
N HIS A 145 5.17 7.64 23.23
CA HIS A 145 5.81 8.14 24.43
C HIS A 145 5.38 9.57 24.78
N TYR A 146 5.08 10.39 23.76
CA TYR A 146 4.70 11.80 23.94
C TYR A 146 3.19 12.02 24.05
N LEU A 147 2.35 11.13 23.51
CA LEU A 147 0.90 11.27 23.48
C LEU A 147 0.19 9.98 23.93
N ALA A 148 -0.79 10.14 24.82
CA ALA A 148 -1.68 9.05 25.21
C ALA A 148 -2.75 8.84 24.13
N PHE A 149 -2.65 7.73 23.39
CA PHE A 149 -3.64 7.30 22.41
C PHE A 149 -4.70 6.39 23.06
N PRO A 150 -5.94 6.35 22.52
CA PRO A 150 -6.98 5.45 23.01
C PRO A 150 -6.57 3.98 22.89
N VAL A 151 -7.10 3.15 23.79
CA VAL A 151 -6.77 1.71 23.94
C VAL A 151 -6.99 0.87 22.68
N THR A 152 -7.80 1.35 21.73
CA THR A 152 -8.04 0.69 20.44
C THR A 152 -6.86 0.79 19.47
N ILE A 153 -5.94 1.73 19.68
CA ILE A 153 -4.78 1.97 18.79
C ILE A 153 -3.46 1.83 19.55
N SER A 154 -3.47 1.80 20.89
CA SER A 154 -2.27 1.74 21.73
C SER A 154 -1.35 0.56 21.43
N THR A 155 -1.90 -0.57 20.97
CA THR A 155 -1.14 -1.75 20.51
C THR A 155 -0.21 -1.42 19.34
N PHE A 156 -0.56 -0.47 18.47
CA PHE A 156 0.29 0.01 17.38
C PHE A 156 1.40 0.96 17.85
N PHE A 157 1.26 1.57 19.03
CA PHE A 157 2.15 2.59 19.61
C PHE A 157 3.14 2.02 20.65
N GLY A 158 3.27 0.68 20.77
CA GLY A 158 4.31 0.04 21.56
C GLY A 158 3.89 -0.46 22.94
N THR A 159 2.59 -0.40 23.30
CA THR A 159 2.09 -0.96 24.56
C THR A 159 1.78 -2.47 24.48
N GLY A 160 1.94 -3.09 23.30
CA GLY A 160 1.74 -4.53 23.10
C GLY A 160 2.99 -5.35 23.42
N THR A 161 2.82 -6.66 23.61
CA THR A 161 3.94 -7.59 23.82
C THR A 161 4.93 -7.59 22.64
N ALA A 162 6.18 -8.01 22.87
CA ALA A 162 7.22 -8.04 21.84
C ALA A 162 6.81 -8.87 20.60
N ILE A 163 6.02 -9.93 20.80
CA ILE A 163 5.50 -10.80 19.74
C ILE A 163 4.60 -10.00 18.79
N PHE A 164 3.70 -9.16 19.32
CA PHE A 164 2.83 -8.33 18.50
C PHE A 164 3.60 -7.30 17.67
N SER A 165 4.66 -6.73 18.24
CA SER A 165 5.51 -5.79 17.52
C SER A 165 6.26 -6.45 16.37
N ILE A 166 6.75 -7.68 16.55
CA ILE A 166 7.44 -8.45 15.50
C ILE A 166 6.47 -8.83 14.38
N VAL A 167 5.30 -9.38 14.73
CA VAL A 167 4.28 -9.80 13.75
C VAL A 167 3.79 -8.61 12.94
N ASP A 168 3.56 -7.46 13.57
CA ASP A 168 3.12 -6.26 12.87
C ASP A 168 4.23 -5.65 11.99
N LEU A 169 5.50 -5.82 12.35
CA LEU A 169 6.61 -5.38 11.50
C LEU A 169 6.73 -6.26 10.25
N LEU A 170 6.64 -7.59 10.42
CA LEU A 170 6.64 -8.55 9.31
C LEU A 170 5.43 -8.39 8.40
N SER A 171 4.25 -8.10 8.97
CA SER A 171 3.03 -7.80 8.21
C SER A 171 3.22 -6.56 7.33
N LEU A 172 3.85 -5.52 7.85
CA LEU A 172 4.16 -4.30 7.11
C LEU A 172 5.20 -4.53 6.01
N ILE A 173 6.25 -5.33 6.26
CA ILE A 173 7.27 -5.69 5.25
C ILE A 173 6.62 -6.48 4.10
N SER A 174 5.82 -7.50 4.44
CA SER A 174 5.14 -8.33 3.43
C SER A 174 4.13 -7.51 2.61
N ALA A 175 3.38 -6.62 3.26
CA ALA A 175 2.53 -5.62 2.61
C ALA A 175 3.33 -4.80 1.59
N ALA A 176 4.41 -4.16 2.04
CA ALA A 176 5.23 -3.28 1.22
C ALA A 176 5.84 -3.98 -0.01
N LEU A 177 6.26 -5.24 0.10
CA LEU A 177 6.97 -5.95 -0.97
C LEU A 177 6.02 -6.62 -1.97
N ILE A 178 5.05 -7.39 -1.47
CA ILE A 178 4.22 -8.26 -2.31
C ILE A 178 3.01 -7.48 -2.84
N PHE A 179 2.30 -6.81 -1.94
CA PHE A 179 1.02 -6.20 -2.27
C PHE A 179 1.16 -4.86 -3.00
N THR A 180 2.29 -4.17 -2.90
CA THR A 180 2.51 -2.92 -3.67
C THR A 180 2.41 -3.14 -5.17
N LEU A 181 2.96 -4.23 -5.71
CA LEU A 181 2.82 -4.57 -7.13
C LEU A 181 1.38 -4.94 -7.48
N PHE A 182 0.72 -5.66 -6.56
CA PHE A 182 -0.68 -6.06 -6.70
C PHE A 182 -1.63 -4.85 -6.81
N PHE A 183 -1.39 -3.77 -6.08
CA PHE A 183 -2.18 -2.54 -6.20
C PHE A 183 -1.71 -1.63 -7.34
N TYR A 184 -0.42 -1.60 -7.64
CA TYR A 184 0.14 -0.72 -8.67
C TYR A 184 -0.42 -0.99 -10.08
N TYR A 185 -0.48 -2.25 -10.50
CA TYR A 185 -0.94 -2.59 -11.86
C TYR A 185 -2.43 -2.31 -12.10
N PRO A 186 -3.37 -2.69 -11.21
CA PRO A 186 -4.78 -2.34 -11.33
C PRO A 186 -5.02 -0.84 -11.32
N LEU A 187 -4.35 -0.09 -10.43
CA LEU A 187 -4.47 1.37 -10.41
C LEU A 187 -3.99 1.99 -11.73
N ARG A 188 -2.90 1.47 -12.30
CA ARG A 188 -2.42 1.89 -13.62
C ARG A 188 -3.40 1.55 -14.75
N MET A 189 -4.07 0.41 -14.66
CA MET A 189 -5.13 0.00 -15.59
C MET A 189 -6.31 0.97 -15.54
N ILE A 190 -6.79 1.34 -14.35
CA ILE A 190 -7.91 2.28 -14.17
C ILE A 190 -7.57 3.65 -14.77
N VAL A 191 -6.33 4.13 -14.57
CA VAL A 191 -5.92 5.45 -15.07
C VAL A 191 -5.68 5.47 -16.58
N SER A 192 -5.29 4.34 -17.20
CA SER A 192 -5.00 4.27 -18.64
C SER A 192 -5.72 3.10 -19.32
N PRO A 193 -6.82 3.35 -20.05
CA PRO A 193 -7.55 2.29 -20.77
C PRO A 193 -6.72 1.67 -21.90
N HIS A 194 -5.71 2.38 -22.40
CA HIS A 194 -4.77 1.86 -23.38
C HIS A 194 -3.89 0.75 -22.77
N TYR A 195 -3.47 0.92 -21.51
CA TYR A 195 -2.69 -0.10 -20.81
C TYR A 195 -3.49 -1.40 -20.61
N ILE A 196 -4.78 -1.30 -20.31
CA ILE A 196 -5.68 -2.46 -20.22
C ILE A 196 -5.71 -3.23 -21.54
N ARG A 197 -5.85 -2.54 -22.67
CA ARG A 197 -5.90 -3.19 -23.98
C ARG A 197 -4.60 -3.91 -24.32
N ILE A 198 -3.45 -3.31 -24.00
CA ILE A 198 -2.14 -3.95 -24.22
C ILE A 198 -1.98 -5.15 -23.30
N PHE A 199 -2.25 -4.99 -22.01
CA PHE A 199 -2.16 -6.08 -21.04
C PHE A 199 -3.07 -7.25 -21.42
N TRP A 200 -4.30 -6.97 -21.85
CA TRP A 200 -5.23 -7.97 -22.33
C TRP A 200 -4.71 -8.70 -23.56
N ARG A 201 -4.21 -7.97 -24.57
CA ARG A 201 -3.70 -8.58 -25.81
C ARG A 201 -2.41 -9.36 -25.62
N ARG A 202 -1.52 -8.89 -24.75
CA ARG A 202 -0.17 -9.45 -24.61
C ARG A 202 -0.07 -10.54 -23.56
N ASP A 203 -0.76 -10.35 -22.43
CA ASP A 203 -0.62 -11.24 -21.29
C ASP A 203 -1.86 -12.14 -21.18
N VAL A 204 -3.08 -11.61 -21.21
CA VAL A 204 -4.29 -12.43 -20.96
C VAL A 204 -4.72 -13.29 -22.16
N ALA A 205 -4.81 -12.71 -23.35
CA ALA A 205 -5.28 -13.37 -24.56
C ALA A 205 -4.48 -14.63 -24.95
N PRO A 206 -3.13 -14.67 -24.88
CA PRO A 206 -2.38 -15.89 -25.21
C PRO A 206 -2.55 -17.01 -24.18
N TYR A 207 -2.75 -16.72 -22.88
CA TYR A 207 -3.02 -17.75 -21.88
C TYR A 207 -4.44 -18.33 -21.97
N LEU A 208 -5.37 -17.60 -22.57
CA LEU A 208 -6.75 -18.04 -22.86
C LEU A 208 -6.92 -18.67 -24.25
N ALA A 209 -5.83 -18.79 -25.04
CA ALA A 209 -5.85 -19.52 -26.30
C ALA A 209 -6.26 -20.98 -26.07
N LYS A 210 -7.07 -21.54 -26.99
CA LYS A 210 -7.71 -22.87 -26.87
C LYS A 210 -6.75 -23.98 -26.44
N GLU A 211 -5.50 -23.91 -26.89
CA GLU A 211 -4.46 -24.92 -26.66
C GLU A 211 -3.91 -24.92 -25.21
N LYS A 212 -3.87 -23.75 -24.56
CA LYS A 212 -3.28 -23.56 -23.22
C LYS A 212 -4.35 -23.43 -22.13
N ARG A 213 -5.62 -23.25 -22.50
CA ARG A 213 -6.74 -22.98 -21.59
C ARG A 213 -6.99 -24.10 -20.59
N LEU A 214 -6.88 -25.36 -21.00
CA LEU A 214 -7.07 -26.50 -20.10
C LEU A 214 -5.97 -26.56 -19.05
N PHE A 215 -4.71 -26.36 -19.46
CA PHE A 215 -3.57 -26.33 -18.57
C PHE A 215 -3.65 -25.17 -17.56
N THR A 216 -4.02 -23.96 -18.00
CA THR A 216 -4.18 -22.81 -17.09
C THR A 216 -5.33 -23.00 -16.11
N LEU A 217 -6.47 -23.52 -16.56
CA LEU A 217 -7.59 -23.84 -15.66
C LEU A 217 -7.23 -24.93 -14.65
N LEU A 218 -6.52 -25.98 -15.08
CA LEU A 218 -6.06 -27.03 -14.17
C LEU A 218 -5.09 -26.48 -13.12
N TRP A 219 -4.18 -25.59 -13.53
CA TRP A 219 -3.24 -24.94 -12.64
C TRP A 219 -3.92 -24.03 -11.60
N PHE A 220 -4.94 -23.27 -12.01
CA PHE A 220 -5.74 -22.49 -11.06
C PHE A 220 -6.54 -23.38 -10.11
N ALA A 221 -7.08 -24.51 -10.61
CA ALA A 221 -7.79 -25.47 -9.80
C ALA A 221 -6.88 -26.14 -8.76
N THR A 222 -5.65 -26.53 -9.12
CA THR A 222 -4.68 -27.10 -8.17
C THR A 222 -4.23 -26.10 -7.12
N LEU A 223 -4.03 -24.83 -7.51
CA LEU A 223 -3.75 -23.75 -6.55
C LEU A 223 -4.91 -23.53 -5.58
N ALA A 224 -6.14 -23.54 -6.08
CA ALA A 224 -7.34 -23.36 -5.26
C ALA A 224 -7.54 -24.52 -4.29
N THR A 225 -7.33 -25.77 -4.72
CA THR A 225 -7.43 -26.93 -3.83
C THR A 225 -6.33 -26.94 -2.78
N LEU A 226 -5.10 -26.60 -3.15
CA LEU A 226 -3.98 -26.50 -2.21
C LEU A 226 -4.25 -25.42 -1.16
N LEU A 227 -4.72 -24.24 -1.56
CA LEU A 227 -5.16 -23.19 -0.65
C LEU A 227 -6.31 -23.64 0.26
N ALA A 228 -7.30 -24.35 -0.26
CA ALA A 228 -8.39 -24.87 0.54
C ALA A 228 -7.89 -25.85 1.62
N VAL A 229 -7.00 -26.78 1.26
CA VAL A 229 -6.40 -27.76 2.20
C VAL A 229 -5.51 -27.08 3.25
N LEU A 230 -4.78 -26.02 2.88
CA LEU A 230 -3.96 -25.25 3.83
C LEU A 230 -4.80 -24.38 4.77
N CYS A 231 -5.95 -23.90 4.30
CA CYS A 231 -6.86 -23.06 5.07
C CYS A 231 -7.94 -23.84 5.83
N THR A 232 -8.07 -25.16 5.64
CA THR A 232 -8.94 -25.98 6.49
C THR A 232 -8.34 -26.00 7.90
N PRO A 233 -9.10 -25.61 8.94
CA PRO A 233 -8.64 -25.72 10.31
C PRO A 233 -8.45 -27.21 10.60
N PHE A 234 -7.21 -27.62 10.85
CA PHE A 234 -6.94 -28.92 11.45
C PHE A 234 -7.33 -28.83 12.93
N GLU A 235 -8.59 -29.12 13.23
CA GLU A 235 -8.97 -29.48 14.59
C GLU A 235 -8.44 -30.89 14.84
N THR A 236 -7.35 -30.99 15.61
CA THR A 236 -6.89 -32.22 16.26
C THR A 236 -7.10 -32.10 17.75
#